data_AF-E9S9U9-F1
#
_entry.id   AF-E9S9U9-F1
#
_cell.length_a   1.000
_cell.length_b   1.000
_cell.length_c   1.000
_cell.angle_alpha   90.00
_cell.angle_beta   90.00
_cell.angle_gamma   90.00
#
_symmetry.space_group_name_H-M   'P 1'
#
loop_
_entity.id
_entity.type
_entity.pdbx_description
1 polymer ?
#
loop_
_entity_poly.entity_id
_entity_poly.type
_entity_poly.pdbx_seq_one_letter_code
_entity_poly.pdbx_strand_id
1 'polypeptide(L)'
;MLKKIMAMACALCLTTAVFASCGDTSEGGSSEAATTTTKAAESAAEEASSEEAAAAESKAEEETSAEESKAEEGGDSAASDLPYIDEVTGLECFKPDPDYKAVTEFKGYDAFLMFADSEWFWSNFSGQGYPEDLRADGAYGVDADVTGDGTYTVSITKDSIAAQDAVTGAYNPQVLLDENEGVVFPANGATVFCVDITGICDGTMTDTGEETKKGDQKKFTDEENYGVNKKARGKYTGQEISVTVDSIKADGKDVEFDDAKIVKGNIESDNNCYRLEIYNEYGKGKEDPAIDKSKLMFSQSLEVTFTITGLDKEDGAAEGDTAEATEEAVESAAE
;
A
#
# COMPACT_ATOMS: atom_id res chain seq x y z
N MET A 1 -27.02 15.03 -25.94
CA MET A 1 -25.96 14.16 -26.48
C MET A 1 -24.85 15.03 -27.07
N LEU A 2 -23.72 15.12 -26.38
CA LEU A 2 -22.49 15.74 -26.86
C LEU A 2 -21.33 14.82 -26.43
N LYS A 3 -20.40 14.61 -27.36
CA LYS A 3 -19.31 13.62 -27.34
C LYS A 3 -18.38 13.81 -26.12
N LYS A 4 -18.16 12.75 -25.33
CA LYS A 4 -17.01 12.66 -24.42
C LYS A 4 -15.85 12.02 -25.19
N ILE A 5 -14.85 12.83 -25.53
CA ILE A 5 -13.53 12.37 -25.99
C ILE A 5 -12.70 12.20 -24.72
N MET A 6 -12.32 10.96 -24.42
CA MET A 6 -11.41 10.62 -23.34
C MET A 6 -9.99 11.06 -23.72
N ALA A 7 -9.39 11.95 -22.93
CA ALA A 7 -7.98 12.29 -23.04
C ALA A 7 -7.21 11.50 -21.97
N MET A 8 -6.52 10.45 -22.40
CA MET A 8 -5.57 9.68 -21.60
C MET A 8 -4.30 10.52 -21.46
N ALA A 9 -4.05 11.07 -20.28
CA ALA A 9 -2.78 11.75 -19.97
C ALA A 9 -1.85 10.74 -19.28
N CYS A 10 -0.89 10.18 -20.03
CA CYS A 10 0.26 9.49 -19.44
C CYS A 10 1.09 10.51 -18.65
N ALA A 11 1.01 10.47 -17.31
CA ALA A 11 1.93 11.18 -16.44
C ALA A 11 3.25 10.41 -16.34
N LEU A 12 4.13 10.59 -17.33
CA LEU A 12 5.53 10.17 -17.24
C LEU A 12 6.35 11.31 -16.62
N CYS A 13 6.35 11.44 -15.29
CA CYS A 13 7.28 12.32 -14.60
C CYS A 13 8.57 11.56 -14.27
N LEU A 14 9.56 11.72 -15.14
CA LEU A 14 10.97 11.42 -14.88
C LEU A 14 11.48 12.34 -13.76
N THR A 15 11.61 11.84 -12.53
CA THR A 15 12.51 12.43 -11.54
C THR A 15 13.87 11.76 -11.63
N THR A 16 14.80 12.40 -12.34
CA THR A 16 16.22 12.12 -12.23
C THR A 16 16.73 12.57 -10.86
N ALA A 17 16.80 11.65 -9.91
CA ALA A 17 17.60 11.87 -8.70
C ALA A 17 19.09 11.77 -9.08
N VAL A 18 19.78 12.91 -9.04
CA VAL A 18 21.24 12.98 -9.11
C VAL A 18 21.80 12.42 -7.80
N PHE A 19 22.35 11.21 -7.83
CA PHE A 19 23.20 10.72 -6.74
C PHE A 19 24.49 11.54 -6.71
N ALA A 20 24.65 12.35 -5.66
CA ALA A 20 25.93 12.89 -5.25
C ALA A 20 26.81 11.75 -4.73
N SER A 21 27.59 11.14 -5.62
CA SER A 21 28.71 10.28 -5.23
C SER A 21 29.89 11.19 -4.90
N CYS A 22 30.10 11.47 -3.61
CA CYS A 22 31.40 11.92 -3.12
C CYS A 22 32.37 10.74 -3.20
N GLY A 23 33.10 10.68 -4.32
CA GLY A 23 34.28 9.84 -4.47
C GLY A 23 35.42 10.39 -3.60
N ASP A 24 35.96 9.48 -2.79
CA ASP A 24 37.23 9.60 -2.09
C ASP A 24 38.37 9.74 -3.11
N THR A 25 39.32 10.61 -2.81
CA THR A 25 40.51 10.88 -3.61
C THR A 25 41.59 9.85 -3.33
N SER A 26 42.00 9.08 -4.35
CA SER A 26 43.38 8.57 -4.42
C SER A 26 43.83 8.40 -5.87
N GLU A 27 45.04 8.88 -6.12
CA GLU A 27 45.72 9.08 -7.39
C GLU A 27 46.04 7.79 -8.18
N GLY A 28 46.12 7.92 -9.51
CA GLY A 28 47.12 7.18 -10.30
C GLY A 28 46.62 6.53 -11.60
N GLY A 29 47.17 6.97 -12.73
CA GLY A 29 47.47 6.06 -13.86
C GLY A 29 46.66 6.23 -15.15
N SER A 30 47.30 6.84 -16.14
CA SER A 30 46.95 6.96 -17.56
C SER A 30 46.75 5.62 -18.30
N SER A 31 45.73 5.50 -19.17
CA SER A 31 45.88 5.37 -20.64
C SER A 31 44.58 4.98 -21.39
N GLU A 32 44.34 5.69 -22.51
CA GLU A 32 43.72 5.29 -23.79
C GLU A 32 42.27 4.75 -23.88
N ALA A 33 41.40 5.63 -24.38
CA ALA A 33 40.49 5.51 -25.54
C ALA A 33 39.93 4.13 -25.95
N ALA A 34 38.59 4.02 -25.93
CA ALA A 34 37.82 3.37 -26.99
C ALA A 34 36.40 3.95 -27.05
N THR A 35 36.12 4.72 -28.09
CA THR A 35 34.79 5.26 -28.42
C THR A 35 33.96 4.17 -29.09
N THR A 36 32.76 3.87 -28.60
CA THR A 36 31.78 3.06 -29.34
C THR A 36 30.42 3.72 -29.33
N THR A 37 30.09 4.31 -30.46
CA THR A 37 28.78 4.84 -30.82
C THR A 37 27.87 3.69 -31.25
N THR A 38 26.67 3.59 -30.69
CA THR A 38 25.58 2.81 -31.28
C THR A 38 24.31 3.65 -31.35
N LYS A 39 23.52 3.33 -32.36
CA LYS A 39 22.70 4.22 -33.19
C LYS A 39 21.24 4.08 -32.77
N ALA A 40 20.58 5.18 -32.47
CA ALA A 40 19.14 5.27 -32.32
C ALA A 40 18.47 5.16 -33.70
N ALA A 41 17.41 4.37 -33.80
CA ALA A 41 16.56 4.28 -34.97
C ALA A 41 15.23 5.01 -34.66
N GLU A 42 15.06 6.18 -35.28
CA GLU A 42 13.77 6.85 -35.42
C GLU A 42 13.06 6.27 -36.65
N SER A 43 11.78 5.93 -36.51
CA SER A 43 10.90 5.66 -37.65
C SER A 43 10.08 6.91 -37.96
N ALA A 44 10.13 7.31 -39.22
CA ALA A 44 9.60 8.54 -39.78
C ALA A 44 8.07 8.63 -39.78
N ALA A 45 7.59 9.86 -39.59
CA ALA A 45 6.25 10.31 -39.91
C ALA A 45 6.07 10.37 -41.43
N GLU A 46 4.87 10.03 -41.89
CA GLU A 46 4.42 10.29 -43.26
C GLU A 46 3.08 11.04 -43.17
N GLU A 47 3.12 12.34 -43.49
CA GLU A 47 1.94 13.15 -43.79
C GLU A 47 1.46 12.88 -45.21
N ALA A 48 0.15 12.76 -45.41
CA ALA A 48 -0.47 12.92 -46.72
C ALA A 48 -1.64 13.91 -46.61
N SER A 49 -1.58 14.90 -47.50
CA SER A 49 -2.45 16.07 -47.63
C SER A 49 -3.80 15.76 -48.28
N SER A 50 -4.82 16.46 -47.78
CA SER A 50 -6.07 16.96 -48.40
C SER A 50 -6.54 16.46 -49.78
N GLU A 51 -7.83 16.13 -49.88
CA GLU A 51 -8.68 16.63 -50.97
C GLU A 51 -10.16 16.69 -50.55
N GLU A 52 -10.80 17.78 -50.96
CA GLU A 52 -12.17 18.23 -50.68
C GLU A 52 -13.10 17.79 -51.82
N ALA A 53 -14.32 17.36 -51.51
CA ALA A 53 -15.40 17.22 -52.50
C ALA A 53 -16.76 17.60 -51.90
N ALA A 54 -17.50 18.41 -52.65
CA ALA A 54 -18.65 19.18 -52.24
C ALA A 54 -20.00 18.42 -52.31
N ALA A 55 -20.89 18.86 -51.40
CA ALA A 55 -22.34 19.11 -51.53
C ALA A 55 -23.30 18.03 -52.06
N ALA A 56 -24.25 17.64 -51.21
CA ALA A 56 -25.66 17.59 -51.57
C ALA A 56 -26.54 17.81 -50.31
N GLU A 57 -27.29 18.90 -50.31
CA GLU A 57 -28.34 19.22 -49.35
C GLU A 57 -29.50 18.21 -49.46
N SER A 58 -30.12 17.89 -48.32
CA SER A 58 -31.58 17.84 -48.27
C SER A 58 -32.06 18.26 -46.87
N LYS A 59 -32.82 19.36 -46.86
CA LYS A 59 -33.67 19.79 -45.76
C LYS A 59 -34.86 18.84 -45.59
N ALA A 60 -35.18 18.51 -44.35
CA ALA A 60 -36.57 18.44 -43.89
C ALA A 60 -36.58 18.91 -42.43
N GLU A 61 -37.28 20.02 -42.21
CA GLU A 61 -37.60 20.64 -40.92
C GLU A 61 -38.90 20.05 -40.35
N GLU A 62 -39.24 20.49 -39.14
CA GLU A 62 -40.45 20.27 -38.31
C GLU A 62 -40.41 19.10 -37.31
N GLU A 63 -40.79 19.24 -36.04
CA GLU A 63 -41.28 20.37 -35.23
C GLU A 63 -41.08 20.02 -33.73
N THR A 64 -40.73 21.08 -33.00
CA THR A 64 -41.00 21.47 -31.62
C THR A 64 -41.59 20.51 -30.56
N SER A 65 -40.98 20.56 -29.36
CA SER A 65 -41.70 20.93 -28.14
C SER A 65 -40.71 21.54 -27.15
N ALA A 66 -40.81 22.86 -26.97
CA ALA A 66 -40.19 23.59 -25.90
C ALA A 66 -41.09 23.54 -24.66
N GLU A 67 -40.51 23.23 -23.51
CA GLU A 67 -40.98 23.75 -22.22
C GLU A 67 -39.76 24.26 -21.46
N GLU A 68 -39.57 25.58 -21.53
CA GLU A 68 -38.83 26.35 -20.54
C GLU A 68 -39.84 26.91 -19.54
N SER A 69 -39.67 26.56 -18.27
CA SER A 69 -39.66 27.48 -17.12
C SER A 69 -39.39 26.58 -15.89
N LYS A 70 -38.59 26.95 -14.90
CA LYS A 70 -38.31 28.26 -14.33
C LYS A 70 -37.07 28.09 -13.45
N ALA A 71 -36.12 29.01 -13.53
CA ALA A 71 -35.05 29.12 -12.55
C ALA A 71 -35.66 29.43 -11.16
N GLU A 72 -35.32 28.62 -10.17
CA GLU A 72 -35.27 29.07 -8.77
C GLU A 72 -33.81 28.97 -8.34
N GLU A 73 -33.20 30.14 -8.17
CA GLU A 73 -32.01 30.31 -7.35
C GLU A 73 -32.38 30.01 -5.89
N GLY A 74 -31.58 29.17 -5.24
CA GLY A 74 -31.71 28.88 -3.81
C GLY A 74 -32.13 27.45 -3.52
N GLY A 75 -31.26 26.49 -3.81
CA GLY A 75 -31.39 25.12 -3.35
C GLY A 75 -30.05 24.66 -2.82
N ASP A 76 -29.95 24.54 -1.50
CA ASP A 76 -29.00 23.64 -0.86
C ASP A 76 -29.14 22.29 -1.58
N SER A 77 -28.11 21.91 -2.33
CA SER A 77 -28.12 20.66 -3.08
C SER A 77 -28.16 19.55 -2.04
N ALA A 78 -29.35 19.04 -1.76
CA ALA A 78 -29.49 17.73 -1.15
C ALA A 78 -28.84 16.76 -2.13
N ALA A 79 -27.54 16.53 -1.94
CA ALA A 79 -26.81 15.45 -2.57
C ALA A 79 -27.68 14.20 -2.40
N SER A 80 -28.13 13.61 -3.50
CA SER A 80 -28.83 12.35 -3.39
C SER A 80 -27.90 11.33 -2.74
N ASP A 81 -28.34 10.70 -1.66
CA ASP A 81 -27.62 9.58 -1.01
C ASP A 81 -27.56 8.32 -1.88
N LEU A 82 -28.01 8.40 -3.14
CA LEU A 82 -27.94 7.31 -4.11
C LEU A 82 -26.50 7.14 -4.58
N PRO A 83 -26.04 5.89 -4.78
CA PRO A 83 -24.71 5.66 -5.33
C PRO A 83 -24.62 6.17 -6.78
N TYR A 84 -23.42 6.61 -7.14
CA TYR A 84 -23.04 6.72 -8.54
C TYR A 84 -22.76 5.31 -9.08
N ILE A 85 -23.28 4.98 -10.26
CA ILE A 85 -22.97 3.72 -10.92
C ILE A 85 -21.86 3.96 -11.91
N ASP A 86 -20.69 3.38 -11.67
CA ASP A 86 -19.59 3.47 -12.62
C ASP A 86 -19.94 2.69 -13.91
N GLU A 87 -20.00 3.39 -15.05
CA GLU A 87 -20.47 2.79 -16.32
C GLU A 87 -19.52 1.72 -16.87
N VAL A 88 -18.25 1.72 -16.44
CA VAL A 88 -17.22 0.79 -16.93
C VAL A 88 -17.25 -0.51 -16.14
N THR A 89 -17.29 -0.43 -14.82
CA THR A 89 -17.23 -1.57 -13.91
C THR A 89 -18.61 -2.06 -13.46
N GLY A 90 -19.63 -1.20 -13.54
CA GLY A 90 -20.97 -1.46 -13.02
C GLY A 90 -21.05 -1.42 -11.48
N LEU A 91 -20.02 -0.92 -10.80
CA LEU A 91 -19.98 -0.84 -9.34
C LEU A 91 -20.73 0.37 -8.81
N GLU A 92 -21.29 0.21 -7.61
CA GLU A 92 -21.92 1.29 -6.85
C GLU A 92 -20.84 2.06 -6.07
N CYS A 93 -20.53 3.26 -6.51
CA CYS A 93 -19.61 4.17 -5.85
C CYS A 93 -20.36 5.10 -4.92
N PHE A 94 -19.88 5.22 -3.69
CA PHE A 94 -20.44 6.08 -2.68
C PHE A 94 -19.47 7.18 -2.32
N LYS A 95 -20.00 8.32 -1.86
CA LYS A 95 -19.17 9.40 -1.32
C LYS A 95 -18.41 8.89 -0.09
N PRO A 96 -17.12 9.22 0.04
CA PRO A 96 -16.39 9.01 1.29
C PRO A 96 -17.07 9.74 2.45
N ASP A 97 -17.00 9.17 3.64
CA ASP A 97 -17.37 9.84 4.88
C ASP A 97 -16.34 10.96 5.15
N PRO A 98 -16.75 12.24 5.08
CA PRO A 98 -15.83 13.36 5.33
C PRO A 98 -15.32 13.39 6.77
N ASP A 99 -16.00 12.71 7.70
CA ASP A 99 -15.67 12.69 9.12
C ASP A 99 -14.81 11.48 9.54
N TYR A 100 -14.42 10.60 8.59
CA TYR A 100 -13.61 9.42 8.88
C TYR A 100 -12.37 9.76 9.73
N LYS A 101 -12.14 8.95 10.78
CA LYS A 101 -10.97 9.03 11.65
C LYS A 101 -10.23 7.69 11.65
N ALA A 102 -8.97 7.75 11.27
CA ALA A 102 -8.00 6.67 11.37
C ALA A 102 -7.79 6.23 12.82
N VAL A 103 -7.49 4.95 13.03
CA VAL A 103 -7.00 4.43 14.31
C VAL A 103 -5.49 4.49 14.26
N THR A 104 -4.88 5.24 15.17
CA THR A 104 -3.44 5.56 15.11
C THR A 104 -2.70 5.10 16.36
N GLU A 105 -3.41 4.54 17.33
CA GLU A 105 -2.87 4.04 18.59
C GLU A 105 -2.98 2.52 18.62
N PHE A 106 -1.83 1.85 18.73
CA PHE A 106 -1.72 0.39 18.71
C PHE A 106 -0.99 -0.08 19.96
N LYS A 107 -1.45 -1.19 20.56
CA LYS A 107 -0.84 -1.79 21.75
C LYS A 107 0.15 -2.89 21.41
N GLY A 108 -0.11 -3.62 20.32
CA GLY A 108 0.70 -4.70 19.81
C GLY A 108 1.36 -4.30 18.49
N TYR A 109 1.17 -5.12 17.47
CA TYR A 109 1.74 -4.94 16.14
C TYR A 109 0.69 -4.31 15.20
N ASP A 110 1.10 -3.28 14.46
CA ASP A 110 0.30 -2.64 13.43
C ASP A 110 0.32 -3.50 12.16
N ALA A 111 -0.79 -4.19 11.93
CA ALA A 111 -1.05 -4.94 10.72
C ALA A 111 -1.88 -4.11 9.74
N PHE A 112 -1.44 -3.99 8.49
CA PHE A 112 -2.08 -3.14 7.49
C PHE A 112 -2.07 -3.78 6.09
N LEU A 113 -2.94 -3.31 5.20
CA LEU A 113 -2.90 -3.67 3.78
C LEU A 113 -1.85 -2.84 3.03
N MET A 114 -0.74 -3.46 2.61
CA MET A 114 0.16 -2.86 1.63
C MET A 114 -0.42 -3.10 0.23
N PHE A 115 -1.07 -2.10 -0.35
CA PHE A 115 -1.86 -2.26 -1.57
C PHE A 115 -1.66 -1.13 -2.57
N ALA A 116 -1.65 -1.48 -3.85
CA ALA A 116 -1.81 -0.59 -4.98
C ALA A 116 -2.65 -1.31 -6.05
N ASP A 117 -3.70 -0.67 -6.55
CA ASP A 117 -4.40 -1.17 -7.73
C ASP A 117 -3.55 -1.03 -9.00
N SER A 118 -4.05 -1.47 -10.16
CA SER A 118 -3.27 -1.45 -11.40
C SER A 118 -2.98 -0.04 -11.92
N GLU A 119 -3.83 0.93 -11.58
CA GLU A 119 -3.67 2.34 -11.98
C GLU A 119 -3.13 3.24 -10.85
N TRP A 120 -2.81 2.65 -9.69
CA TRP A 120 -2.30 3.32 -8.49
C TRP A 120 -3.28 4.30 -7.82
N PHE A 121 -4.54 4.37 -8.25
CA PHE A 121 -5.55 5.25 -7.65
C PHE A 121 -6.01 4.81 -6.26
N TRP A 122 -5.82 3.53 -5.93
CA TRP A 122 -6.00 3.00 -4.59
C TRP A 122 -4.64 2.55 -4.05
N SER A 123 -4.01 3.41 -3.27
CA SER A 123 -2.66 3.19 -2.73
C SER A 123 -2.59 3.34 -1.20
N ASN A 124 -2.10 2.31 -0.52
CA ASN A 124 -1.75 2.30 0.90
C ASN A 124 -0.38 1.60 1.08
N PHE A 125 0.60 2.30 1.67
CA PHE A 125 1.99 1.84 1.73
C PHE A 125 2.57 1.75 3.15
N SER A 126 1.80 2.16 4.16
CA SER A 126 2.22 2.06 5.54
C SER A 126 1.03 1.86 6.46
N GLY A 127 1.30 1.34 7.66
CA GLY A 127 0.34 1.33 8.75
C GLY A 127 0.24 2.70 9.40
N GLN A 128 -0.88 2.95 10.07
CA GLN A 128 -1.26 4.21 10.70
C GLN A 128 -0.52 4.49 12.00
N GLY A 129 0.20 3.51 12.55
CA GLY A 129 0.92 3.64 13.82
C GLY A 129 2.26 4.39 13.75
N TYR A 130 2.81 4.68 12.56
CA TYR A 130 4.21 5.10 12.39
C TYR A 130 4.43 6.34 11.51
N PRO A 131 5.34 7.27 11.93
CA PRO A 131 5.24 8.11 13.12
C PRO A 131 4.15 9.21 12.96
N GLU A 132 4.07 10.15 13.90
CA GLU A 132 3.03 11.20 14.11
C GLU A 132 2.55 12.03 12.88
N ASP A 133 3.18 11.89 11.71
CA ASP A 133 2.71 12.48 10.45
C ASP A 133 1.80 11.49 9.72
N LEU A 134 0.62 11.32 10.30
CA LEU A 134 -0.45 10.46 9.80
C LEU A 134 -0.62 10.73 8.31
N ARG A 135 -0.22 9.77 7.47
CA ARG A 135 -0.41 9.72 6.01
C ARG A 135 0.69 10.30 5.11
N ALA A 136 1.72 10.97 5.61
CA ALA A 136 2.83 11.44 4.77
C ALA A 136 3.53 10.28 4.03
N ASP A 137 3.56 9.11 4.67
CA ASP A 137 4.16 7.88 4.14
C ASP A 137 3.13 6.91 3.51
N GLY A 138 1.92 7.39 3.22
CA GLY A 138 0.91 6.59 2.52
C GLY A 138 0.05 5.69 3.40
N ALA A 139 -0.25 6.09 4.65
CA ALA A 139 -1.07 5.33 5.61
C ALA A 139 -2.58 5.67 5.54
N TYR A 140 -3.29 5.06 4.59
CA TYR A 140 -4.70 5.27 4.26
C TYR A 140 -5.56 3.98 4.40
N GLY A 141 -5.08 3.00 5.17
CA GLY A 141 -5.80 1.76 5.48
C GLY A 141 -6.76 1.86 6.67
N VAL A 142 -7.35 0.72 7.01
CA VAL A 142 -7.97 0.41 8.30
C VAL A 142 -7.19 -0.78 8.85
N ASP A 143 -6.38 -0.51 9.86
CA ASP A 143 -5.36 -1.43 10.34
C ASP A 143 -5.87 -2.24 11.54
N ALA A 144 -5.16 -3.32 11.87
CA ALA A 144 -5.48 -4.20 12.99
C ALA A 144 -4.38 -4.15 14.06
N ASP A 145 -4.79 -4.05 15.32
CA ASP A 145 -3.91 -4.13 16.49
C ASP A 145 -3.72 -5.60 16.90
N VAL A 146 -2.65 -6.23 16.39
CA VAL A 146 -2.32 -7.63 16.68
C VAL A 146 -1.66 -7.73 18.04
N THR A 147 -2.39 -8.24 19.05
CA THR A 147 -1.94 -8.25 20.45
C THR A 147 -1.59 -9.64 20.99
N GLY A 148 -1.80 -10.69 20.19
CA GLY A 148 -1.54 -12.08 20.53
C GLY A 148 -2.08 -13.02 19.45
N ASP A 149 -2.07 -14.32 19.73
CA ASP A 149 -2.66 -15.32 18.82
C ASP A 149 -4.16 -15.03 18.58
N GLY A 150 -4.61 -15.15 17.33
CA GLY A 150 -6.01 -14.86 17.00
C GLY A 150 -6.25 -14.56 15.52
N THR A 151 -7.49 -14.18 15.24
CA THR A 151 -7.96 -13.79 13.90
C THR A 151 -8.16 -12.29 13.84
N TYR A 152 -7.61 -11.65 12.81
CA TYR A 152 -7.60 -10.20 12.61
C TYR A 152 -8.02 -9.87 11.19
N THR A 153 -8.58 -8.67 10.99
CA THR A 153 -8.98 -8.18 9.66
C THR A 153 -8.35 -6.82 9.43
N VAL A 154 -7.67 -6.67 8.29
CA VAL A 154 -7.18 -5.40 7.77
C VAL A 154 -7.96 -5.03 6.52
N SER A 155 -8.11 -3.74 6.25
CA SER A 155 -8.84 -3.31 5.07
C SER A 155 -8.36 -1.98 4.51
N ILE A 156 -8.82 -1.66 3.30
CA ILE A 156 -8.83 -0.32 2.74
C ILE A 156 -10.27 -0.07 2.33
N THR A 157 -10.78 1.12 2.63
CA THR A 157 -12.16 1.51 2.33
C THR A 157 -12.17 2.79 1.51
N LYS A 158 -13.30 3.08 0.86
CA LYS A 158 -13.53 4.39 0.21
C LYS A 158 -13.32 5.55 1.16
N ASP A 159 -13.59 5.36 2.46
CA ASP A 159 -13.47 6.37 3.49
C ASP A 159 -12.00 6.53 3.88
N SER A 160 -11.30 5.43 4.13
CA SER A 160 -9.89 5.47 4.54
C SER A 160 -8.98 5.98 3.41
N ILE A 161 -9.22 5.54 2.16
CA ILE A 161 -8.39 5.90 1.00
C ILE A 161 -8.54 7.36 0.61
N ALA A 162 -9.73 7.93 0.80
CA ALA A 162 -10.03 9.33 0.53
C ALA A 162 -10.02 10.18 1.79
N ALA A 163 -9.53 9.67 2.92
CA ALA A 163 -9.50 10.49 4.11
C ALA A 163 -8.43 11.59 3.99
N GLN A 164 -8.74 12.74 4.59
CA GLN A 164 -7.88 13.90 4.58
C GLN A 164 -6.86 13.83 5.71
N ASP A 165 -5.65 14.33 5.44
CA ASP A 165 -4.70 14.64 6.49
C ASP A 165 -5.28 15.70 7.44
N ALA A 166 -5.13 15.46 8.74
CA ALA A 166 -5.78 16.28 9.77
C ALA A 166 -5.12 17.66 9.90
N VAL A 167 -3.87 17.82 9.46
CA VAL A 167 -3.09 19.05 9.57
C VAL A 167 -3.26 19.92 8.32
N THR A 168 -3.04 19.33 7.15
CA THR A 168 -3.03 20.00 5.84
C THR A 168 -4.39 20.02 5.16
N GLY A 169 -5.31 19.12 5.55
CA GLY A 169 -6.58 18.89 4.86
C GLY A 169 -6.44 18.24 3.48
N ALA A 170 -5.23 17.81 3.11
CA ALA A 170 -4.97 17.20 1.81
C ALA A 170 -5.50 15.75 1.76
N TYR A 171 -6.06 15.38 0.62
CA TYR A 171 -6.38 13.99 0.32
C TYR A 171 -5.12 13.15 0.12
N ASN A 172 -5.31 11.83 0.10
CA ASN A 172 -4.34 10.91 -0.48
C ASN A 172 -3.90 11.39 -1.87
N PRO A 173 -2.60 11.65 -2.12
CA PRO A 173 -2.15 12.19 -3.40
C PRO A 173 -2.36 11.23 -4.57
N GLN A 174 -2.57 9.94 -4.31
CA GLN A 174 -2.91 8.95 -5.32
C GLN A 174 -4.41 8.86 -5.62
N VAL A 175 -5.28 9.23 -4.67
CA VAL A 175 -6.72 9.00 -4.84
C VAL A 175 -7.28 9.86 -5.96
N LEU A 176 -8.03 9.23 -6.85
CA LEU A 176 -8.76 9.93 -7.90
C LEU A 176 -10.23 10.06 -7.46
N LEU A 177 -10.68 11.31 -7.34
CA LEU A 177 -12.07 11.66 -7.05
C LEU A 177 -12.76 12.18 -8.32
N ASP A 178 -14.00 11.76 -8.56
CA ASP A 178 -14.84 12.41 -9.57
C ASP A 178 -15.28 13.79 -9.05
N GLU A 179 -14.90 14.86 -9.74
CA GLU A 179 -15.18 16.24 -9.30
C GLU A 179 -16.69 16.59 -9.31
N ASN A 180 -17.50 15.89 -10.11
CA ASN A 180 -18.94 16.12 -10.19
C ASN A 180 -19.70 15.34 -9.12
N GLU A 181 -19.31 14.08 -8.94
CA GLU A 181 -20.03 13.14 -8.06
C GLU A 181 -19.44 13.08 -6.65
N GLY A 182 -18.19 13.50 -6.44
CA GLY A 182 -17.51 13.44 -5.15
C GLY A 182 -17.23 12.02 -4.66
N VAL A 183 -17.18 11.05 -5.56
CA VAL A 183 -16.93 9.62 -5.27
C VAL A 183 -15.51 9.23 -5.68
N VAL A 184 -14.98 8.19 -5.05
CA VAL A 184 -13.69 7.58 -5.44
C VAL A 184 -13.91 6.71 -6.68
N PHE A 185 -13.00 6.79 -7.64
CA PHE A 185 -13.02 5.86 -8.79
C PHE A 185 -12.79 4.43 -8.31
N PRO A 186 -13.49 3.41 -8.85
CA PRO A 186 -13.27 2.03 -8.46
C PRO A 186 -11.82 1.58 -8.65
N ALA A 187 -11.32 0.77 -7.71
CA ALA A 187 -10.08 0.05 -7.88
C ALA A 187 -10.22 -1.01 -8.96
N ASN A 188 -9.19 -1.15 -9.80
CA ASN A 188 -9.13 -2.18 -10.82
C ASN A 188 -7.79 -2.91 -10.75
N GLY A 189 -7.86 -4.22 -10.51
CA GLY A 189 -6.71 -5.09 -10.40
C GLY A 189 -5.82 -4.79 -9.18
N ALA A 190 -4.61 -5.33 -9.24
CA ALA A 190 -3.58 -5.15 -8.22
C ALA A 190 -2.21 -5.09 -8.88
N THR A 191 -1.40 -4.13 -8.44
CA THR A 191 0.05 -4.09 -8.65
C THR A 191 0.78 -4.61 -7.41
N VAL A 192 0.29 -4.21 -6.24
CA VAL A 192 0.76 -4.68 -4.93
C VAL A 192 -0.46 -5.08 -4.12
N PHE A 193 -0.42 -6.25 -3.49
CA PHE A 193 -1.44 -6.71 -2.57
C PHE A 193 -0.82 -7.63 -1.52
N CYS A 194 -0.49 -7.04 -0.38
CA CYS A 194 0.07 -7.75 0.76
C CYS A 194 -0.64 -7.34 2.06
N VAL A 195 -0.50 -8.19 3.08
CA VAL A 195 -0.68 -7.78 4.48
C VAL A 195 0.71 -7.68 5.09
N ASP A 196 1.02 -6.55 5.71
CA ASP A 196 2.24 -6.38 6.49
C ASP A 196 1.89 -6.29 7.96
N ILE A 197 2.57 -7.08 8.79
CA ILE A 197 2.50 -6.98 10.25
C ILE A 197 3.82 -6.36 10.73
N THR A 198 3.79 -5.05 11.00
CA THR A 198 4.97 -4.27 11.37
C THR A 198 5.53 -4.74 12.71
N GLY A 199 6.85 -4.69 12.87
CA GLY A 199 7.44 -4.83 14.21
C GLY A 199 7.64 -6.23 14.73
N ILE A 200 7.12 -7.23 14.03
CA ILE A 200 7.02 -8.58 14.60
C ILE A 200 8.32 -9.36 14.41
N CYS A 201 9.03 -9.15 13.30
CA CYS A 201 10.27 -9.84 12.97
C CYS A 201 11.52 -9.12 13.51
N ASP A 202 12.51 -9.86 14.00
CA ASP A 202 13.78 -9.31 14.52
C ASP A 202 14.81 -8.94 13.42
N GLY A 203 14.51 -9.34 12.18
CA GLY A 203 15.35 -9.12 11.00
C GLY A 203 16.56 -10.04 10.89
N THR A 204 16.70 -11.08 11.72
CA THR A 204 17.89 -11.96 11.74
C THR A 204 17.80 -13.13 10.77
N MET A 205 16.58 -13.59 10.46
CA MET A 205 16.30 -14.69 9.53
C MET A 205 15.36 -14.28 8.41
N THR A 206 15.60 -14.77 7.19
CA THR A 206 14.68 -14.67 6.03
C THR A 206 13.48 -15.58 6.23
N ASP A 207 12.44 -15.49 5.40
CA ASP A 207 11.29 -16.41 5.36
C ASP A 207 11.67 -17.89 5.23
N THR A 208 12.77 -18.21 4.56
CA THR A 208 13.26 -19.59 4.37
C THR A 208 14.09 -20.13 5.54
N GLY A 209 14.32 -19.32 6.59
CA GLY A 209 15.15 -19.69 7.74
C GLY A 209 16.66 -19.53 7.50
N GLU A 210 17.05 -18.78 6.46
CA GLU A 210 18.45 -18.43 6.23
C GLU A 210 18.80 -17.16 7.01
N GLU A 211 20.05 -17.05 7.50
CA GLU A 211 20.51 -15.82 8.14
C GLU A 211 20.50 -14.65 7.15
N THR A 212 19.94 -13.52 7.58
CA THR A 212 20.03 -12.27 6.82
C THR A 212 21.46 -11.75 6.80
N LYS A 213 21.78 -10.90 5.81
CA LYS A 213 23.11 -10.31 5.72
C LYS A 213 23.36 -9.40 6.92
N LYS A 214 24.56 -9.48 7.50
CA LYS A 214 25.00 -8.58 8.61
C LYS A 214 24.82 -7.09 8.30
N GLY A 215 24.91 -6.68 7.03
CA GLY A 215 24.68 -5.29 6.62
C GLY A 215 23.21 -4.87 6.73
N ASP A 216 22.30 -5.80 6.47
CA ASP A 216 20.85 -5.60 6.59
C ASP A 216 20.43 -5.58 8.07
N GLN A 217 20.99 -6.50 8.87
CA GLN A 217 20.75 -6.52 10.32
C GLN A 217 21.13 -5.20 11.01
N LYS A 218 22.13 -4.46 10.51
CA LYS A 218 22.56 -3.17 11.07
C LYS A 218 21.59 -2.02 10.80
N LYS A 219 20.59 -2.21 9.94
CA LYS A 219 19.56 -1.21 9.68
C LYS A 219 18.54 -1.13 10.81
N PHE A 220 18.52 -2.13 11.70
CA PHE A 220 17.60 -2.18 12.82
C PHE A 220 18.20 -1.59 14.11
N THR A 221 17.35 -0.90 14.87
CA THR A 221 17.63 -0.33 16.20
C THR A 221 17.00 -1.18 17.31
N ASP A 222 17.51 -1.05 18.53
CA ASP A 222 16.95 -1.74 19.71
C ASP A 222 15.87 -0.88 20.40
N GLU A 223 15.06 -0.14 19.62
CA GLU A 223 13.98 0.70 20.14
C GLU A 223 12.76 -0.12 20.61
N GLU A 224 12.07 0.37 21.64
CA GLU A 224 10.95 -0.36 22.27
C GLU A 224 9.63 -0.27 21.50
N ASN A 225 9.47 0.68 20.57
CA ASN A 225 8.23 0.91 19.81
C ASN A 225 8.12 0.05 18.54
N TYR A 226 8.71 -1.15 18.55
CA TYR A 226 8.81 -2.00 17.36
C TYR A 226 7.47 -2.29 16.71
N GLY A 227 6.39 -2.45 17.47
CA GLY A 227 5.05 -2.78 16.97
C GLY A 227 4.52 -1.83 15.89
N VAL A 228 5.01 -0.60 15.83
CA VAL A 228 4.72 0.36 14.77
C VAL A 228 5.99 0.79 14.02
N ASN A 229 7.17 0.65 14.61
CA ASN A 229 8.42 1.11 14.01
C ASN A 229 9.08 0.06 13.11
N LYS A 230 9.01 0.25 11.78
CA LYS A 230 9.64 -0.63 10.77
C LYS A 230 11.16 -0.82 10.90
N LYS A 231 11.84 0.02 11.68
CA LYS A 231 13.29 0.02 11.88
C LYS A 231 13.72 -0.48 13.26
N ALA A 232 12.81 -0.69 14.20
CA ALA A 232 13.17 -1.32 15.47
C ALA A 232 13.19 -2.85 15.31
N ARG A 233 13.98 -3.56 16.12
CA ARG A 233 13.97 -5.03 16.12
C ARG A 233 12.69 -5.56 16.75
N GLY A 234 12.01 -6.45 16.03
CA GLY A 234 10.92 -7.25 16.58
C GLY A 234 11.39 -8.36 17.52
N LYS A 235 10.44 -9.15 17.99
CA LYS A 235 10.66 -10.19 19.00
C LYS A 235 10.92 -11.58 18.43
N TYR A 236 10.46 -11.83 17.20
CA TYR A 236 10.41 -13.17 16.65
C TYR A 236 11.26 -13.28 15.39
N THR A 237 11.75 -14.48 15.13
CA THR A 237 12.09 -14.86 13.77
C THR A 237 10.81 -15.22 13.02
N GLY A 238 10.73 -14.95 11.71
CA GLY A 238 9.51 -15.24 10.94
C GLY A 238 9.10 -16.73 10.98
N GLN A 239 10.02 -17.64 11.29
CA GLN A 239 9.79 -19.08 11.39
C GLN A 239 9.00 -19.47 12.65
N GLU A 240 9.01 -18.62 13.66
CA GLU A 240 8.34 -18.88 14.93
C GLU A 240 6.84 -18.62 14.88
N ILE A 241 6.40 -17.93 13.82
CA ILE A 241 5.05 -17.43 13.62
C ILE A 241 4.43 -18.17 12.43
N SER A 242 3.18 -18.61 12.58
CA SER A 242 2.38 -19.14 11.50
C SER A 242 1.17 -18.25 11.24
N VAL A 243 0.99 -17.87 9.97
CA VAL A 243 -0.13 -17.03 9.54
C VAL A 243 -0.87 -17.67 8.36
N THR A 244 -2.20 -17.71 8.42
CA THR A 244 -3.07 -18.16 7.34
C THR A 244 -3.99 -17.04 6.89
N VAL A 245 -4.22 -16.91 5.58
CA VAL A 245 -5.28 -16.02 5.08
C VAL A 245 -6.58 -16.80 5.09
N ASP A 246 -7.55 -16.32 5.86
CA ASP A 246 -8.82 -17.02 6.06
C ASP A 246 -9.86 -16.58 5.03
N SER A 247 -9.86 -15.30 4.64
CA SER A 247 -10.73 -14.78 3.58
C SER A 247 -10.21 -13.47 3.00
N ILE A 248 -10.54 -13.24 1.72
CA ILE A 248 -10.39 -11.96 1.03
C ILE A 248 -11.77 -11.52 0.54
N LYS A 249 -12.16 -10.28 0.79
CA LYS A 249 -13.43 -9.71 0.34
C LYS A 249 -13.25 -8.39 -0.39
N ALA A 250 -13.96 -8.24 -1.50
CA ALA A 250 -14.06 -7.03 -2.30
C ALA A 250 -15.52 -6.58 -2.33
N ASP A 251 -15.84 -5.40 -1.80
CA ASP A 251 -17.21 -4.90 -1.60
C ASP A 251 -18.12 -5.95 -0.91
N GLY A 252 -17.57 -6.62 0.11
CA GLY A 252 -18.23 -7.70 0.88
C GLY A 252 -18.35 -9.05 0.16
N LYS A 253 -17.98 -9.14 -1.13
CA LYS A 253 -18.00 -10.39 -1.91
C LYS A 253 -16.69 -11.13 -1.80
N ASP A 254 -16.75 -12.46 -1.74
CA ASP A 254 -15.54 -13.28 -1.64
C ASP A 254 -14.70 -13.17 -2.93
N VAL A 255 -13.40 -13.00 -2.74
CA VAL A 255 -12.38 -13.09 -3.80
C VAL A 255 -11.75 -14.47 -3.71
N GLU A 256 -11.78 -15.23 -4.80
CA GLU A 256 -11.12 -16.54 -4.84
C GLU A 256 -9.59 -16.39 -4.76
N PHE A 257 -8.96 -17.20 -3.91
CA PHE A 257 -7.51 -17.22 -3.73
C PHE A 257 -6.99 -18.62 -3.41
N ASP A 258 -5.69 -18.83 -3.64
CA ASP A 258 -4.96 -20.03 -3.26
C ASP A 258 -3.93 -19.70 -2.17
N ASP A 259 -4.25 -20.01 -0.91
CA ASP A 259 -3.38 -19.74 0.25
C ASP A 259 -2.00 -20.38 0.12
N ALA A 260 -1.88 -21.51 -0.60
CA ALA A 260 -0.60 -22.19 -0.79
C ALA A 260 0.38 -21.42 -1.68
N LYS A 261 -0.12 -20.44 -2.44
CA LYS A 261 0.68 -19.55 -3.30
C LYS A 261 1.04 -18.23 -2.64
N ILE A 262 0.44 -17.93 -1.49
CA ILE A 262 0.79 -16.73 -0.72
C ILE A 262 2.19 -16.92 -0.16
N VAL A 263 3.07 -15.97 -0.43
CA VAL A 263 4.43 -15.97 0.12
C VAL A 263 4.38 -15.32 1.50
N LYS A 264 4.87 -16.02 2.53
CA LYS A 264 4.67 -15.63 3.93
C LYS A 264 5.98 -15.54 4.69
N GLY A 265 6.10 -14.56 5.58
CA GLY A 265 7.22 -14.45 6.53
C GLY A 265 8.02 -13.17 6.39
N ASN A 266 9.26 -13.21 6.89
CA ASN A 266 10.20 -12.10 6.77
C ASN A 266 10.88 -12.11 5.38
N ILE A 267 10.17 -11.63 4.36
CA ILE A 267 10.61 -11.73 2.96
C ILE A 267 11.41 -10.51 2.48
N GLU A 268 11.43 -9.43 3.26
CA GLU A 268 12.20 -8.21 2.98
C GLU A 268 13.34 -8.06 3.98
N SER A 269 14.52 -7.66 3.51
CA SER A 269 15.70 -7.59 4.38
C SER A 269 15.90 -6.24 5.06
N ASP A 270 15.11 -5.21 4.72
CA ASP A 270 15.29 -3.84 5.18
C ASP A 270 14.15 -3.32 6.07
N ASN A 271 13.21 -4.19 6.45
CA ASN A 271 12.20 -3.93 7.47
C ASN A 271 11.92 -5.18 8.32
N ASN A 272 11.11 -4.99 9.35
CA ASN A 272 10.80 -5.98 10.37
C ASN A 272 9.40 -6.59 10.21
N CYS A 273 8.81 -6.48 9.02
CA CYS A 273 7.45 -6.96 8.81
C CYS A 273 7.44 -8.50 8.69
N TYR A 274 6.37 -9.12 9.20
CA TYR A 274 5.91 -10.39 8.66
C TYR A 274 4.92 -10.07 7.54
N ARG A 275 5.25 -10.46 6.31
CA ARG A 275 4.42 -10.19 5.15
C ARG A 275 3.62 -11.41 4.74
N LEU A 276 2.37 -11.20 4.36
CA LEU A 276 1.56 -12.10 3.53
C LEU A 276 1.48 -11.48 2.13
N GLU A 277 2.34 -11.92 1.21
CA GLU A 277 2.35 -11.43 -0.17
C GLU A 277 1.35 -12.26 -1.00
N ILE A 278 0.14 -11.72 -1.15
CA ILE A 278 -0.94 -12.31 -1.94
C ILE A 278 -0.65 -12.10 -3.43
N TYR A 279 -0.21 -10.90 -3.78
CA TYR A 279 0.34 -10.56 -5.09
C TYR A 279 1.31 -9.39 -4.99
N ASN A 280 2.39 -9.43 -5.76
CA ASN A 280 3.28 -8.27 -5.91
C ASN A 280 4.01 -8.36 -7.25
N GLU A 281 3.82 -7.37 -8.12
CA GLU A 281 4.47 -7.29 -9.44
C GLU A 281 6.02 -7.28 -9.36
N TYR A 282 6.54 -6.84 -8.21
CA TYR A 282 7.96 -6.72 -7.91
C TYR A 282 8.46 -7.79 -6.92
N GLY A 283 7.57 -8.67 -6.46
CA GLY A 283 7.83 -9.65 -5.41
C GLY A 283 8.00 -11.08 -5.91
N LYS A 284 8.04 -12.01 -4.96
CA LYS A 284 8.18 -13.45 -5.21
C LYS A 284 6.88 -14.04 -5.78
N GLY A 285 5.73 -13.49 -5.42
CA GLY A 285 4.39 -13.93 -5.86
C GLY A 285 3.99 -13.50 -7.28
N LYS A 286 4.87 -12.84 -8.04
CA LYS A 286 4.58 -12.33 -9.40
C LYS A 286 4.24 -13.45 -10.39
N GLU A 287 5.08 -14.48 -10.45
CA GLU A 287 5.03 -15.52 -11.49
C GLU A 287 3.94 -16.57 -11.25
N ASP A 288 3.53 -16.76 -9.99
CA ASP A 288 2.44 -17.66 -9.61
C ASP A 288 1.54 -16.98 -8.58
N PRO A 289 0.68 -16.04 -9.00
CA PRO A 289 -0.11 -15.22 -8.10
C PRO A 289 -1.16 -16.05 -7.35
N ALA A 290 -1.43 -15.69 -6.09
CA ALA A 290 -2.46 -16.35 -5.28
C ALA A 290 -3.89 -16.01 -5.72
N ILE A 291 -4.07 -14.94 -6.50
CA ILE A 291 -5.37 -14.46 -7.00
C ILE A 291 -5.34 -14.22 -8.50
N ASP A 292 -6.52 -14.22 -9.13
CA ASP A 292 -6.70 -13.64 -10.46
C ASP A 292 -6.86 -12.12 -10.35
N LYS A 293 -5.72 -11.40 -10.38
CA LYS A 293 -5.70 -9.94 -10.27
C LYS A 293 -6.61 -9.25 -11.28
N SER A 294 -6.85 -9.81 -12.47
CA SER A 294 -7.70 -9.17 -13.48
C SER A 294 -9.19 -9.15 -13.13
N LYS A 295 -9.60 -9.95 -12.14
CA LYS A 295 -10.96 -10.03 -11.62
C LYS A 295 -11.16 -9.25 -10.33
N LEU A 296 -10.11 -8.68 -9.76
CA LEU A 296 -10.21 -7.87 -8.55
C LEU A 296 -10.73 -6.47 -8.92
N MET A 297 -11.98 -6.18 -8.57
CA MET A 297 -12.59 -4.86 -8.75
C MET A 297 -13.44 -4.54 -7.53
N PHE A 298 -13.30 -3.33 -7.01
CA PHE A 298 -14.06 -2.87 -5.85
C PHE A 298 -14.13 -1.34 -5.81
N SER A 299 -15.10 -0.82 -5.09
CA SER A 299 -15.37 0.63 -5.01
C SER A 299 -15.60 1.12 -3.58
N GLN A 300 -15.83 0.20 -2.64
CA GLN A 300 -16.15 0.48 -1.25
C GLN A 300 -15.10 -0.10 -0.31
N SER A 301 -14.73 -1.37 -0.44
CA SER A 301 -13.73 -1.98 0.43
C SER A 301 -12.97 -3.15 -0.18
N LEU A 302 -11.73 -3.32 0.26
CA LEU A 302 -10.95 -4.55 0.15
C LEU A 302 -10.53 -4.96 1.56
N GLU A 303 -10.88 -6.18 1.96
CA GLU A 303 -10.65 -6.72 3.29
C GLU A 303 -9.87 -8.04 3.21
N VAL A 304 -8.89 -8.21 4.09
CA VAL A 304 -8.19 -9.48 4.30
C VAL A 304 -8.31 -9.87 5.76
N THR A 305 -8.89 -11.04 6.00
CA THR A 305 -8.93 -11.66 7.32
C THR A 305 -7.89 -12.76 7.39
N PHE A 306 -7.08 -12.76 8.44
CA PHE A 306 -6.00 -13.72 8.65
C PHE A 306 -5.95 -14.19 10.10
N THR A 307 -5.44 -15.40 10.31
CA THR A 307 -5.20 -15.97 11.64
C THR A 307 -3.71 -16.10 11.87
N ILE A 308 -3.23 -15.59 13.00
CA ILE A 308 -1.84 -15.65 13.46
C ILE A 308 -1.72 -16.51 14.71
N THR A 309 -0.68 -17.32 14.77
CA THR A 309 -0.32 -18.16 15.92
C THR A 309 1.19 -18.14 16.18
N GLY A 310 1.59 -18.42 17.43
CA GLY A 310 2.98 -18.52 17.84
C GLY A 310 3.52 -17.32 18.61
N LEU A 311 2.67 -16.34 18.95
CA LEU A 311 3.00 -15.15 19.74
C LEU A 311 2.92 -15.38 21.25
N ASP A 312 2.20 -16.41 21.70
CA ASP A 312 2.01 -16.72 23.12
C ASP A 312 3.15 -17.56 23.73
N LYS A 313 4.31 -17.64 23.08
CA LYS A 313 5.49 -18.26 23.71
C LYS A 313 5.92 -17.33 24.85
N GLU A 314 5.68 -17.75 26.09
CA GLU A 314 6.22 -17.08 27.28
C GLU A 314 7.70 -16.77 27.03
N ASP A 315 8.08 -15.51 27.26
CA ASP A 315 9.49 -15.09 27.33
C ASP A 315 10.20 -16.11 28.24
N GLY A 316 10.95 -17.02 27.63
CA GLY A 316 11.86 -17.89 28.34
C GLY A 316 12.87 -16.96 28.97
N ALA A 317 12.59 -16.56 30.22
CA ALA A 317 13.43 -15.69 30.99
C ALA A 317 14.86 -16.20 30.85
N ALA A 318 15.71 -15.38 30.24
CA ALA A 318 17.14 -15.49 30.43
C ALA A 318 17.35 -15.25 31.93
N GLU A 319 17.29 -16.33 32.73
CA GLU A 319 17.78 -16.34 34.09
C GLU A 319 19.24 -15.92 34.00
N GLY A 320 19.47 -14.65 34.33
CA GLY A 320 20.80 -14.11 34.53
C GLY A 320 21.48 -14.97 35.57
N ASP A 321 22.53 -15.64 35.12
CA ASP A 321 23.56 -16.28 35.93
C ASP A 321 24.07 -15.23 36.93
N THR A 322 23.48 -15.23 38.13
CA THR A 322 23.91 -14.36 39.21
C THR A 322 25.11 -15.03 39.83
N ALA A 323 26.26 -14.57 39.36
CA ALA A 323 27.58 -14.91 39.85
C ALA A 323 27.63 -14.93 41.38
N GLU A 324 28.13 -16.06 41.85
CA GLU A 324 28.71 -16.35 43.15
C GLU A 324 29.46 -15.15 43.76
N ALA A 325 29.04 -14.72 44.95
CA ALA A 325 29.84 -13.87 45.84
C ALA A 325 29.96 -14.55 47.21
N THR A 326 31.08 -15.24 47.39
CA THR A 326 31.63 -15.65 48.69
C THR A 326 32.35 -14.49 49.36
N GLU A 327 32.02 -14.16 50.61
CA GLU A 327 32.94 -13.62 51.64
C GLU A 327 32.23 -13.73 53.00
N GLU A 328 32.54 -14.75 53.80
CA GLU A 328 33.53 -14.79 54.90
C GLU A 328 33.07 -14.16 56.25
N ALA A 329 32.88 -15.08 57.21
CA ALA A 329 33.20 -15.04 58.64
C ALA A 329 33.04 -13.74 59.45
N VAL A 330 32.17 -13.80 60.46
CA VAL A 330 32.32 -13.03 61.71
C VAL A 330 32.49 -14.01 62.87
N GLU A 331 33.73 -14.15 63.33
CA GLU A 331 34.08 -14.78 64.61
C GLU A 331 34.47 -13.69 65.63
N SER A 332 33.72 -13.69 66.73
CA SER A 332 33.99 -13.20 68.11
C SER A 332 34.91 -12.00 68.39
N ALA A 333 34.34 -10.99 69.08
CA ALA A 333 34.93 -10.29 70.23
C ALA A 333 33.77 -9.66 71.05
N ALA A 334 33.37 -10.25 72.18
CA ALA A 334 33.82 -9.91 73.54
C ALA A 334 33.22 -8.59 74.10
N GLU A 335 32.10 -8.68 74.83
CA GLU A 335 31.95 -8.33 76.26
C GLU A 335 30.56 -8.74 76.78
#